data_AF-A0A9E2JU92-F1
#
_entry.id   AF-A0A9E2JU92-F1
#
_cell.length_a   1.000
_cell.length_b   1.000
_cell.length_c   1.000
_cell.angle_alpha   90.00
_cell.angle_beta   90.00
_cell.angle_gamma   90.00
#
_symmetry.space_group_name_H-M   'P 1'
#
loop_
_entity.id
_entity.type
_entity.pdbx_description
1 polymer ?
#
loop_
_entity_poly.entity_id
_entity_poly.type
_entity_poly.pdbx_seq_one_letter_code
_entity_poly.pdbx_strand_id
1 'polypeptide(L)'
;MEIVREDVFDAVRRGYAELEVASEEEITAYFDAVEPASILGHSNHIKGILFEQEYTDALETGGIEASLFEHTNHPGTDVIVFGDIDAVTEIQLKATDSVSYVTAAMQDDPEIAFAVTSEVAAQIGSDVVIDAGIENAALESAVTDTLFEDAVSPFGVFSLVRLLIGIPF
;
A
#
# COMPACT_ATOMS: atom_id res chain seq x y z
N MET A 1 6.45 8.95 10.20
CA MET A 1 6.69 9.03 8.76
C MET A 1 5.57 9.82 8.15
N GLU A 2 5.84 10.71 7.22
CA GLU A 2 4.80 11.45 6.49
C GLU A 2 4.78 10.91 5.07
N ILE A 3 3.68 10.25 4.70
CA ILE A 3 3.45 9.75 3.34
C ILE A 3 3.07 10.97 2.50
N VAL A 4 3.80 11.26 1.42
CA VAL A 4 3.48 12.38 0.56
C VAL A 4 2.67 11.94 -0.66
N ARG A 5 1.95 12.89 -1.26
CA ARG A 5 1.07 12.63 -2.41
C ARG A 5 1.83 12.04 -3.60
N GLU A 6 3.07 12.45 -3.81
CA GLU A 6 3.93 11.99 -4.90
C GLU A 6 4.16 10.47 -4.83
N ASP A 7 4.39 9.93 -3.62
CA ASP A 7 4.63 8.50 -3.40
C ASP A 7 3.42 7.65 -3.82
N VAL A 8 2.20 8.17 -3.65
CA VAL A 8 0.99 7.48 -4.11
C VAL A 8 0.95 7.37 -5.63
N PHE A 9 1.37 8.41 -6.36
CA PHE A 9 1.44 8.35 -7.82
C PHE A 9 2.55 7.40 -8.29
N ASP A 10 3.68 7.36 -7.58
CA ASP A 10 4.75 6.42 -7.88
C ASP A 10 4.33 4.98 -7.61
N ALA A 11 3.55 4.73 -6.54
CA ALA A 11 2.92 3.44 -6.29
C ALA A 11 2.01 3.01 -7.45
N VAL A 12 1.23 3.96 -8.01
CA VAL A 12 0.40 3.69 -9.20
C VAL A 12 1.27 3.33 -10.41
N ARG A 13 2.29 4.13 -10.74
CA ARG A 13 3.16 3.88 -11.90
C ARG A 13 3.82 2.51 -11.81
N ARG A 14 4.15 2.09 -10.59
CA ARG A 14 4.75 0.79 -10.30
C ARG A 14 3.74 -0.36 -10.34
N GLY A 15 2.47 -0.12 -10.00
CA GLY A 15 1.40 -1.13 -9.99
C GLY A 15 0.69 -1.36 -11.31
N TYR A 16 0.64 -0.35 -12.17
CA TYR A 16 -0.11 -0.35 -13.43
C TYR A 16 0.84 -0.09 -14.59
N ALA A 17 1.19 -1.13 -15.33
CA ALA A 17 2.13 -1.04 -16.46
C ALA A 17 1.67 -0.03 -17.53
N GLU A 18 0.35 0.11 -17.73
CA GLU A 18 -0.24 1.08 -18.65
C GLU A 18 -0.15 2.53 -18.16
N LEU A 19 0.13 2.75 -16.86
CA LEU A 19 0.29 4.07 -16.25
C LEU A 19 1.74 4.38 -15.87
N GLU A 20 2.71 3.51 -16.18
CA GLU A 20 4.12 3.63 -15.76
C GLU A 20 4.73 5.01 -16.07
N VAL A 21 4.39 5.58 -17.23
CA VAL A 21 4.88 6.90 -17.68
C VAL A 21 3.78 7.97 -17.67
N ALA A 22 2.63 7.68 -17.07
CA ALA A 22 1.50 8.59 -17.02
C ALA A 22 1.78 9.77 -16.07
N SER A 23 1.30 10.94 -16.47
CA SER A 23 1.24 12.13 -15.62
C SER A 23 0.23 11.93 -14.48
N GLU A 24 0.37 12.72 -13.41
CA GLU A 24 -0.59 12.71 -12.30
C GLU A 24 -2.03 13.01 -12.74
N GLU A 25 -2.20 13.87 -13.76
CA GLU A 25 -3.50 14.20 -14.35
C GLU A 25 -4.11 12.98 -15.06
N GLU A 26 -3.31 12.24 -15.84
CA GLU A 26 -3.75 11.01 -16.50
C GLU A 26 -4.09 9.91 -15.50
N ILE A 27 -3.31 9.77 -14.43
CA ILE A 27 -3.58 8.82 -13.34
C ILE A 27 -4.89 9.18 -12.63
N THR A 28 -5.08 10.45 -12.28
CA THR A 28 -6.30 10.91 -11.61
C THR A 28 -7.52 10.64 -12.49
N ALA A 29 -7.45 11.02 -13.78
CA ALA A 29 -8.53 10.77 -14.74
C ALA A 29 -8.85 9.29 -14.93
N TYR A 30 -7.84 8.41 -14.82
CA TYR A 30 -8.05 6.96 -14.83
C TYR A 30 -8.87 6.49 -13.62
N PHE A 31 -8.49 6.91 -12.40
CA PHE A 31 -9.18 6.50 -11.18
C PHE A 31 -10.57 7.15 -11.00
N ASP A 32 -10.80 8.33 -11.56
CA ASP A 32 -12.14 8.94 -11.64
C ASP A 32 -13.13 8.10 -12.46
N ALA A 33 -12.62 7.34 -13.44
CA ALA A 33 -13.41 6.46 -14.30
C ALA A 33 -13.60 5.04 -13.72
N VAL A 34 -12.95 4.71 -12.61
CA VAL A 34 -13.05 3.39 -11.98
C VAL A 34 -14.45 3.19 -11.39
N GLU A 35 -15.04 2.02 -11.63
CA GLU A 35 -16.34 1.68 -11.06
C GLU A 35 -16.27 1.59 -9.53
N PRO A 36 -17.27 2.10 -8.78
CA PRO A 36 -17.26 2.09 -7.32
C PRO A 36 -17.03 0.71 -6.68
N ALA A 37 -17.50 -0.36 -7.33
CA ALA A 37 -17.31 -1.73 -6.86
C ALA A 37 -15.85 -2.20 -6.90
N SER A 38 -15.03 -1.59 -7.76
CA SER A 38 -13.62 -1.93 -7.95
C SER A 38 -12.67 -1.08 -7.11
N ILE A 39 -13.13 0.07 -6.57
CA ILE A 39 -12.31 1.01 -5.79
C ILE A 39 -11.56 0.32 -4.65
N LEU A 40 -12.23 -0.56 -3.90
CA LEU A 40 -11.59 -1.27 -2.78
C LEU A 40 -10.42 -2.15 -3.24
N GLY A 41 -10.54 -2.80 -4.40
CA GLY A 41 -9.48 -3.63 -4.97
C GLY A 41 -8.28 -2.78 -5.39
N HIS A 42 -8.53 -1.68 -6.11
CA HIS A 42 -7.49 -0.75 -6.52
C HIS A 42 -6.78 -0.10 -5.32
N SER A 43 -7.54 0.36 -4.32
CA SER A 43 -7.02 0.98 -3.10
C SER A 43 -6.11 0.01 -2.34
N ASN A 44 -6.55 -1.23 -2.11
CA ASN A 44 -5.72 -2.24 -1.43
C ASN A 44 -4.45 -2.60 -2.21
N HIS A 45 -4.53 -2.66 -3.54
CA HIS A 45 -3.36 -2.95 -4.38
C HIS A 45 -2.31 -1.83 -4.26
N ILE A 46 -2.74 -0.57 -4.43
CA ILE A 46 -1.85 0.61 -4.37
C ILE A 46 -1.28 0.78 -2.96
N LYS A 47 -2.10 0.56 -1.93
CA LYS A 47 -1.65 0.57 -0.53
C LYS A 47 -0.52 -0.43 -0.27
N GLY A 48 -0.59 -1.63 -0.86
CA GLY A 48 0.49 -2.61 -0.75
C GLY A 48 1.81 -2.08 -1.30
N ILE A 49 1.79 -1.56 -2.53
CA ILE A 49 2.96 -1.02 -3.21
C ILE A 49 3.52 0.22 -2.48
N LEU A 50 2.65 1.12 -2.04
CA LEU A 50 3.03 2.30 -1.26
C LEU A 50 3.72 1.90 0.04
N PHE A 51 3.20 0.90 0.74
CA PHE A 51 3.81 0.40 1.96
C PHE A 51 5.21 -0.19 1.74
N GLU A 52 5.43 -0.86 0.59
CA GLU A 52 6.75 -1.35 0.18
C GLU A 52 7.76 -0.22 -0.02
N GLN A 53 7.34 0.84 -0.70
CA GLN A 53 8.17 2.04 -0.95
C GLN A 53 8.53 2.74 0.36
N GLU A 54 7.54 3.11 1.16
CA GLU A 54 7.72 3.80 2.44
C GLU A 54 8.63 3.03 3.40
N TYR A 55 8.47 1.71 3.47
CA TYR A 55 9.31 0.87 4.32
C TYR A 55 10.75 0.81 3.81
N THR A 56 10.95 0.71 2.50
CA THR A 56 12.29 0.71 1.90
C THR A 56 12.99 2.05 2.12
N ASP A 57 12.29 3.16 1.88
CA ASP A 57 12.82 4.52 2.09
C ASP A 57 13.16 4.78 3.56
N ALA A 58 12.36 4.24 4.49
CA ALA A 58 12.65 4.29 5.92
C ALA A 58 13.95 3.54 6.28
N LEU A 59 14.17 2.36 5.69
CA LEU A 59 15.41 1.59 5.87
C LEU A 59 16.61 2.35 5.32
N GLU A 60 16.53 2.85 4.09
CA GLU A 60 17.62 3.59 3.44
C GLU A 60 17.96 4.88 4.18
N THR A 61 16.96 5.63 4.62
CA THR A 61 17.13 6.82 5.46
C THR A 61 17.81 6.48 6.79
N GLY A 62 17.55 5.27 7.31
CA GLY A 62 18.21 4.70 8.49
C GLY A 62 19.64 4.19 8.23
N GLY A 63 20.12 4.24 6.98
CA GLY A 63 21.43 3.74 6.57
C GLY A 63 21.48 2.22 6.37
N ILE A 64 20.33 1.57 6.21
CA ILE A 64 20.20 0.15 5.90
C ILE A 64 19.95 0.04 4.39
N GLU A 65 20.83 -0.68 3.68
CA GLU A 65 20.66 -0.91 2.25
C GLU A 65 19.50 -1.89 2.02
N ALA A 66 18.50 -1.48 1.26
CA ALA A 66 17.33 -2.27 0.93
C ALA A 66 16.94 -2.05 -0.54
N SER A 67 16.21 -2.98 -1.12
CA SER A 67 15.75 -2.86 -2.49
C SER A 67 14.43 -3.58 -2.69
N LEU A 68 13.56 -2.97 -3.49
CA LEU A 68 12.36 -3.59 -4.02
C LEU A 68 12.70 -4.46 -5.24
N PHE A 69 11.97 -5.56 -5.44
CA PHE A 69 12.08 -6.35 -6.68
C PHE A 69 11.68 -5.53 -7.90
N GLU A 70 12.24 -5.80 -9.09
CA GLU A 70 11.87 -5.04 -10.32
C GLU A 70 10.39 -5.16 -10.67
N HIS A 71 9.74 -6.27 -10.29
CA HIS A 71 8.31 -6.49 -10.50
C HIS A 71 7.57 -6.62 -9.16
N THR A 72 6.40 -5.98 -9.06
CA THR A 72 5.49 -6.05 -7.90
C THR A 72 4.80 -7.40 -7.71
N ASN A 73 5.01 -8.35 -8.62
CA ASN A 73 4.44 -9.69 -8.58
C ASN A 73 5.49 -10.79 -8.33
N HIS A 74 6.61 -10.43 -7.70
CA HIS A 74 7.61 -11.41 -7.28
C HIS A 74 6.99 -12.41 -6.27
N PRO A 75 7.20 -13.72 -6.42
CA PRO A 75 6.60 -14.69 -5.52
C PRO A 75 7.21 -14.61 -4.12
N GLY A 76 6.35 -14.35 -3.12
CA GLY A 76 6.59 -14.63 -1.70
C GLY A 76 7.30 -13.55 -0.87
N THR A 77 8.01 -12.60 -1.49
CA THR A 77 8.75 -11.55 -0.77
C THR A 77 8.74 -10.23 -1.54
N ASP A 78 8.70 -9.11 -0.82
CA ASP A 78 8.50 -7.78 -1.42
C ASP A 78 9.76 -6.89 -1.30
N VAL A 79 10.52 -7.05 -0.20
CA VAL A 79 11.73 -6.25 0.09
C VAL A 79 12.91 -7.16 0.35
N ILE A 80 14.06 -6.82 -0.24
CA ILE A 80 15.36 -7.42 0.05
C ILE A 80 16.15 -6.43 0.91
N VAL A 81 16.60 -6.88 2.08
CA VAL A 81 17.51 -6.11 2.96
C VAL A 81 18.91 -6.70 2.90
N PHE A 82 19.90 -5.86 2.62
CA PHE A 82 21.31 -6.24 2.53
C PHE A 82 22.02 -5.97 3.86
N GLY A 83 22.65 -7.00 4.42
CA GLY A 83 23.50 -6.92 5.61
C GLY A 83 24.99 -6.82 5.27
N ASP A 84 25.84 -6.83 6.30
CA ASP A 84 27.29 -6.55 6.17
C ASP A 84 28.06 -7.43 5.16
N ILE A 85 27.94 -8.77 5.23
CA ILE A 85 28.74 -9.70 4.41
C ILE A 85 27.84 -10.83 3.91
N ASP A 86 27.37 -10.72 2.66
CA ASP A 86 26.53 -11.69 1.94
C ASP A 86 25.20 -12.08 2.61
N ALA A 87 24.81 -11.38 3.68
CA ALA A 87 23.53 -11.60 4.34
C ALA A 87 22.43 -10.87 3.55
N VAL A 88 21.51 -11.64 3.00
CA VAL A 88 20.30 -11.14 2.36
C VAL A 88 19.12 -11.62 3.19
N THR A 89 18.30 -10.68 3.66
CA THR A 89 17.03 -10.99 4.32
C THR A 89 15.90 -10.63 3.38
N GLU A 90 15.09 -11.62 3.01
CA GLU A 90 13.87 -11.37 2.27
C GLU A 90 12.72 -11.16 3.25
N ILE A 91 11.96 -10.09 3.03
CA ILE A 91 10.87 -9.66 3.91
C ILE A 91 9.59 -9.58 3.09
N GLN A 92 8.54 -10.23 3.59
CA GLN A 92 7.18 -10.04 3.11
C GLN A 92 6.50 -8.95 3.92
N LEU A 93 5.91 -7.99 3.23
CA LEU A 93 5.19 -6.87 3.78
C LEU A 93 3.69 -7.14 3.74
N LYS A 94 2.96 -6.71 4.78
CA LYS A 94 1.49 -6.75 4.82
C LYS A 94 0.93 -5.42 5.30
N ALA A 95 0.39 -4.65 4.36
CA ALA A 95 -0.31 -3.39 4.59
C ALA A 95 -1.79 -3.63 4.99
N THR A 96 -2.03 -4.07 6.22
CA THR A 96 -3.38 -4.39 6.72
C THR A 96 -3.47 -4.20 8.22
N ASP A 97 -4.66 -3.93 8.73
CA ASP A 97 -4.98 -3.97 10.17
C ASP A 97 -5.41 -5.38 10.66
N SER A 98 -5.46 -6.38 9.77
CA SER A 98 -5.96 -7.71 10.07
C SER A 98 -4.88 -8.66 10.59
N VAL A 99 -4.84 -8.83 11.92
CA VAL A 99 -3.97 -9.83 12.58
C VAL A 99 -4.20 -11.24 12.05
N SER A 100 -5.46 -11.63 11.79
CA SER A 100 -5.78 -12.97 11.28
C SER A 100 -5.24 -13.19 9.88
N TYR A 101 -5.22 -12.16 9.03
CA TYR A 101 -4.67 -12.26 7.69
C TYR A 101 -3.15 -12.43 7.72
N VAL A 102 -2.46 -11.66 8.56
CA VAL A 102 -1.02 -11.76 8.75
C VAL A 102 -0.63 -13.14 9.31
N THR A 103 -1.30 -13.58 10.38
CA THR A 103 -0.97 -14.86 11.01
C THR A 103 -1.26 -16.06 10.11
N ALA A 104 -2.26 -15.99 9.22
CA ALA A 104 -2.47 -17.01 8.20
C ALA A 104 -1.32 -17.03 7.19
N ALA A 105 -0.90 -15.87 6.67
CA ALA A 105 0.24 -15.78 5.75
C ALA A 105 1.54 -16.31 6.37
N MET A 106 1.80 -16.03 7.64
CA MET A 106 2.95 -16.57 8.36
C MET A 106 2.92 -18.10 8.54
N GLN A 107 1.73 -18.70 8.58
CA GLN A 107 1.59 -20.16 8.65
C GLN A 107 1.88 -20.81 7.30
N ASP A 108 1.54 -20.12 6.21
CA ASP A 108 1.82 -20.57 4.86
C ASP A 108 3.32 -20.48 4.54
N ASP A 109 3.99 -19.41 5.00
CA ASP A 109 5.42 -19.16 4.77
C ASP A 109 6.22 -18.90 6.08
N PRO A 110 6.46 -19.92 6.92
CA PRO A 110 7.05 -19.75 8.26
C PRO A 110 8.54 -19.41 8.27
N GLU A 111 9.23 -19.51 7.13
CA GLU A 111 10.67 -19.23 7.00
C GLU A 111 10.96 -17.77 6.60
N ILE A 112 9.92 -17.00 6.24
CA ILE A 112 10.03 -15.62 5.75
C ILE A 112 9.82 -14.63 6.91
N ALA A 113 10.59 -13.53 6.89
CA ALA A 113 10.37 -12.44 7.83
C ALA A 113 9.18 -11.57 7.39
N PHE A 114 8.35 -11.14 8.34
CA PHE A 114 7.20 -10.28 8.05
C PHE A 114 7.38 -8.88 8.62
N ALA A 115 7.22 -7.86 7.77
CA ALA A 115 7.04 -6.48 8.18
C ALA A 115 5.57 -6.07 8.02
N VAL A 116 4.99 -5.51 9.07
CA VAL A 116 3.54 -5.25 9.14
C VAL A 116 3.27 -3.85 9.68
N THR A 117 2.02 -3.40 9.52
CA THR A 117 1.61 -2.10 10.07
C THR A 117 1.70 -2.09 11.60
N SER A 118 1.90 -0.90 12.16
CA SER A 118 2.21 -0.73 13.58
C SER A 118 1.12 -1.28 14.51
N GLU A 119 -0.15 -1.13 14.15
CA GLU A 119 -1.26 -1.68 14.93
C GLU A 119 -1.33 -3.21 14.92
N VAL A 120 -0.86 -3.86 13.86
CA VAL A 120 -0.76 -5.33 13.80
C VAL A 120 0.45 -5.80 14.58
N ALA A 121 1.60 -5.14 14.42
CA ALA A 121 2.81 -5.44 15.18
C ALA A 121 2.59 -5.31 16.69
N ALA A 122 1.83 -4.29 17.13
CA ALA A 122 1.48 -4.09 18.54
C ALA A 122 0.59 -5.23 19.10
N GLN A 123 -0.22 -5.88 18.26
CA GLN A 123 -1.09 -6.98 18.67
C GLN A 123 -0.39 -8.35 18.65
N ILE A 124 0.47 -8.59 17.66
CA ILE A 124 1.21 -9.86 17.52
C ILE A 124 2.44 -9.88 18.43
N GLY A 125 3.12 -8.74 18.58
CA GLY A 125 4.36 -8.57 19.31
C GLY A 125 5.57 -8.41 18.39
N SER A 126 6.38 -7.38 18.65
CA SER A 126 7.56 -7.04 17.84
C SER A 126 8.72 -8.04 17.90
N ASP A 127 8.62 -9.07 18.76
CA ASP A 127 9.55 -10.20 18.79
C ASP A 127 9.26 -11.22 17.68
N VAL A 128 8.09 -11.16 17.06
CA VAL A 128 7.58 -12.14 16.08
C VAL A 128 7.47 -11.53 14.69
N VAL A 129 7.11 -10.26 14.60
CA VAL A 129 6.99 -9.50 13.34
C VAL A 129 7.73 -8.18 13.46
N ILE A 130 8.17 -7.64 12.34
CA ILE A 130 8.80 -6.33 12.26
C ILE A 130 7.71 -5.27 12.20
N ASP A 131 7.76 -4.29 13.10
CA ASP A 131 6.94 -3.09 13.03
C ASP A 131 7.53 -2.16 11.96
N ALA A 132 6.78 -1.92 10.87
CA ALA A 132 7.20 -1.02 9.82
C ALA A 132 7.16 0.47 10.22
N GLY A 133 6.50 0.80 11.34
CA GLY A 133 6.32 2.18 11.79
C GLY A 133 5.27 2.97 10.99
N ILE A 134 4.41 2.27 10.25
CA ILE A 134 3.36 2.84 9.40
C ILE A 134 2.02 2.22 9.80
N GLU A 135 1.00 3.05 9.97
CA GLU A 135 -0.37 2.60 10.26
C GLU A 135 -1.15 2.31 8.97
N ASN A 136 -2.00 1.28 8.95
CA ASN A 136 -2.88 1.00 7.80
C ASN A 136 -3.76 2.19 7.43
N ALA A 137 -4.27 2.91 8.43
CA ALA A 137 -5.13 4.06 8.22
C ALA A 137 -4.42 5.23 7.54
N ALA A 138 -3.11 5.41 7.80
CA ALA A 138 -2.32 6.44 7.14
C ALA A 138 -2.18 6.16 5.64
N LEU A 139 -1.89 4.91 5.27
CA LEU A 139 -1.83 4.48 3.87
C LEU A 139 -3.19 4.60 3.18
N GLU A 140 -4.26 4.16 3.85
CA GLU A 140 -5.62 4.22 3.32
C GLU A 140 -6.08 5.66 3.07
N SER A 141 -5.79 6.59 3.99
CA SER A 141 -6.06 8.02 3.80
C SER A 141 -5.27 8.56 2.62
N ALA A 142 -3.95 8.33 2.57
CA ALA A 142 -3.10 8.84 1.50
C ALA A 142 -3.59 8.41 0.10
N VAL A 143 -3.92 7.12 -0.06
CA VAL A 143 -4.44 6.58 -1.32
C VAL A 143 -5.81 7.16 -1.66
N THR A 144 -6.72 7.23 -0.67
CA THR A 144 -8.08 7.72 -0.87
C THR A 144 -8.10 9.20 -1.22
N ASP A 145 -7.37 10.01 -0.48
CA ASP A 145 -7.31 11.47 -0.65
C ASP A 145 -6.61 11.85 -1.97
N THR A 146 -5.71 11.00 -2.47
CA THR A 146 -4.99 11.28 -3.73
C THR A 146 -5.77 10.84 -4.96
N LEU A 147 -6.40 9.67 -4.93
CA LEU A 147 -6.94 9.02 -6.14
C LEU A 147 -8.46 8.95 -6.18
N PHE A 148 -9.15 9.10 -5.05
CA PHE A 148 -10.58 8.83 -4.93
C PHE A 148 -11.38 9.94 -4.25
N GLU A 149 -10.79 11.12 -4.01
CA GLU A 149 -11.42 12.25 -3.29
C GLU A 149 -12.84 12.57 -3.81
N ASP A 150 -13.02 12.56 -5.15
CA ASP A 150 -14.31 12.82 -5.79
C ASP A 150 -15.30 11.64 -5.74
N ALA A 151 -14.81 10.41 -5.57
CA ALA A 151 -15.65 9.22 -5.41
C ALA A 151 -16.17 9.05 -3.97
N VAL A 152 -15.40 9.51 -2.96
CA VAL A 152 -15.73 9.33 -1.53
C VAL A 152 -16.35 10.58 -0.88
N SER A 153 -16.34 11.73 -1.57
CA SER A 153 -16.98 12.96 -1.08
C SER A 153 -18.52 12.83 -1.03
N PRO A 154 -19.19 13.27 0.07
CA PRO A 154 -20.65 13.35 0.14
C PRO A 154 -21.27 14.32 -0.89
N PHE A 155 -20.45 15.09 -1.60
CA PHE A 155 -20.84 16.00 -2.68
C PHE A 155 -20.23 15.65 -4.04
N GLY A 156 -19.53 14.51 -4.14
CA GLY A 156 -18.92 14.02 -5.38
C GLY A 156 -19.94 13.74 -6.49
N VAL A 157 -19.47 13.49 -7.72
CA VAL A 157 -20.31 13.27 -8.90
C VAL A 157 -21.36 12.16 -8.67
N PHE A 158 -21.03 11.15 -7.86
CA PHE A 158 -21.98 10.11 -7.43
C PHE A 158 -23.11 10.61 -6.53
N SER A 159 -22.86 11.61 -5.68
CA SER A 159 -23.89 12.30 -4.88
C SER A 159 -24.80 13.16 -5.77
N LEU A 160 -24.24 13.86 -6.77
CA LEU A 160 -25.03 14.60 -7.77
C LEU A 160 -25.91 13.68 -8.61
N VAL A 161 -25.39 12.52 -9.01
CA VAL A 161 -26.18 11.49 -9.70
C VAL A 161 -27.31 11.02 -8.78
N ARG A 162 -27.05 10.66 -7.52
CA ARG A 162 -28.10 10.24 -6.56
C ARG A 162 -29.15 11.32 -6.27
N LEU A 163 -28.76 12.60 -6.24
CA LEU A 163 -29.68 13.74 -6.15
C LEU A 163 -30.58 13.85 -7.40
N LEU A 164 -30.03 13.58 -8.59
CA LEU A 164 -30.78 13.60 -9.85
C LEU A 164 -31.76 12.42 -10.01
N ILE A 165 -31.46 11.24 -9.44
CA ILE A 165 -32.34 10.05 -9.47
C ILE A 165 -33.17 9.82 -8.19
N GLY A 166 -33.05 10.67 -7.17
CA GLY A 166 -33.98 10.74 -6.04
C GLY A 166 -33.94 9.57 -5.05
N ILE A 167 -32.76 9.00 -4.80
CA ILE A 167 -32.60 7.92 -3.79
C ILE A 167 -32.26 8.54 -2.42
N PRO A 168 -33.03 8.28 -1.36
CA PRO A 168 -32.76 8.83 -0.02
C PRO A 168 -31.57 8.14 0.67
N PHE A 169 -30.99 8.86 1.64
CA PHE A 169 -29.84 8.46 2.47
C PHE A 169 -30.07 7.16 3.24
#